data_AF-A0A532U1I0-F1
#
_entry.id   AF-A0A532U1I0-F1
#
_cell.length_a   1.000
_cell.length_b   1.000
_cell.length_c   1.000
_cell.angle_alpha   90.00
_cell.angle_beta   90.00
_cell.angle_gamma   90.00
#
_symmetry.space_group_name_H-M   'P 1'
#
loop_
_entity.id
_entity.type
_entity.pdbx_description
1 polymer ?
#
loop_
_entity_poly.entity_id
_entity_poly.type
_entity_poly.pdbx_seq_one_letter_code
_entity_poly.pdbx_strand_id
1 'polypeptide(L)'
;MLDSLASDYAVHVLRPQRWVLTELQHLSGAVEDLATLMGGSDRFRREIRRLFVSKLSLDTSMAAMAFPVLGVVYFKRASWGNPPELKWQTVHELGHIWDMRKRLRLSRGLKRTTGSTYGRFVFQLPIPFKYEPGGRWLESRDAPLNALEDWADSVATYVYPGHAESLPPSRSGGPRLISPVRWNYVCEQMQVQLPYPTQWIPYF
;
A
#
# COMPACT_ATOMS: atom_id res chain seq x y z
N MET A 1 -12.32 -0.02 20.69
CA MET A 1 -11.44 0.20 19.51
C MET A 1 -10.23 -0.73 19.55
N LEU A 2 -9.30 -0.61 20.50
CA LEU A 2 -8.13 -1.50 20.57
C LEU A 2 -8.52 -2.98 20.71
N ASP A 3 -9.56 -3.26 21.51
CA ASP A 3 -10.07 -4.64 21.66
C ASP A 3 -10.59 -5.20 20.33
N SER A 4 -11.36 -4.40 19.58
CA SER A 4 -11.86 -4.77 18.24
C SER A 4 -10.73 -4.98 17.23
N LEU A 5 -9.71 -4.10 17.21
CA LEU A 5 -8.52 -4.32 16.38
C LEU A 5 -7.86 -5.67 16.66
N ALA A 6 -7.74 -6.05 17.93
CA ALA A 6 -7.12 -7.31 18.34
C ALA A 6 -8.03 -8.52 18.08
N SER A 7 -9.31 -8.47 18.44
CA SER A 7 -10.24 -9.60 18.31
C SER A 7 -10.66 -9.85 16.87
N ASP A 8 -11.01 -8.78 16.16
CA ASP A 8 -11.68 -8.87 14.86
C ASP A 8 -10.66 -8.97 13.73
N TYR A 9 -9.50 -8.30 13.88
CA TYR A 9 -8.49 -8.19 12.83
C TYR A 9 -7.12 -8.79 13.18
N ALA A 10 -6.93 -9.29 14.41
CA ALA A 10 -5.63 -9.79 14.90
C ALA A 10 -4.50 -8.73 14.83
N VAL A 11 -4.88 -7.45 14.99
CA VAL A 11 -3.98 -6.30 15.01
C VAL A 11 -3.73 -5.85 16.45
N HIS A 12 -2.48 -5.98 16.89
CA HIS A 12 -2.07 -5.66 18.25
C HIS A 12 -1.25 -4.37 18.26
N VAL A 13 -1.80 -3.31 18.87
CA VAL A 13 -1.08 -2.04 19.03
C VAL A 13 -0.13 -2.15 20.23
N LEU A 14 1.17 -2.01 19.95
CA LEU A 14 2.22 -2.00 20.96
C LEU A 14 2.35 -0.60 21.57
N ARG A 15 2.47 -0.57 22.90
CA ARG A 15 2.60 0.67 23.69
C ARG A 15 1.48 1.69 23.37
N PRO A 16 0.18 1.31 23.51
CA PRO A 16 -0.95 2.15 23.10
C PRO A 16 -0.96 3.53 23.76
N GLN A 17 -0.36 3.68 24.94
CA GLN A 17 -0.19 4.97 25.63
C GLN A 17 0.67 6.00 24.87
N ARG A 18 1.41 5.59 23.83
CA ARG A 18 2.19 6.48 22.96
C ARG A 18 1.40 7.03 21.78
N TRP A 19 0.16 6.59 21.63
CA TRP A 19 -0.73 6.95 20.54
C TRP A 19 -1.76 7.94 21.05
N VAL A 20 -2.08 8.95 20.25
CA VAL A 20 -3.25 9.77 20.53
C VAL A 20 -4.49 9.13 19.90
N LEU A 21 -5.68 9.48 20.41
CA LEU A 21 -6.92 8.82 20.03
C LEU A 21 -7.19 8.87 18.51
N THR A 22 -6.96 10.02 17.87
CA THR A 22 -7.19 10.21 16.43
C THR A 22 -6.28 9.32 15.57
N GLU A 23 -5.04 9.10 15.98
CA GLU A 23 -4.11 8.19 15.31
C GLU A 23 -4.62 6.75 15.34
N LEU A 24 -5.09 6.30 16.49
CA LEU A 24 -5.68 4.97 16.64
C LEU A 24 -6.99 4.83 15.86
N GLN A 25 -7.80 5.89 15.77
CA GLN A 25 -9.00 5.91 14.95
C GLN A 25 -8.68 5.78 13.46
N HIS A 26 -7.66 6.48 12.97
CA HIS A 26 -7.23 6.33 11.57
C HIS A 26 -6.62 4.97 11.29
N LEU A 27 -5.80 4.43 12.19
CA LEU A 27 -5.29 3.06 12.09
C LEU A 27 -6.45 2.05 12.03
N SER A 28 -7.41 2.18 12.94
CA SER A 28 -8.60 1.31 12.98
C SER A 28 -9.41 1.40 11.70
N GLY A 29 -9.72 2.62 11.24
CA GLY A 29 -10.45 2.83 9.99
C GLY A 29 -9.69 2.30 8.78
N ALA A 30 -8.36 2.41 8.75
CA ALA A 30 -7.56 1.88 7.66
C ALA A 30 -7.55 0.36 7.58
N VAL A 31 -7.50 -0.31 8.74
CA VAL A 31 -7.64 -1.77 8.83
C VAL A 31 -9.03 -2.21 8.42
N GLU A 32 -10.07 -1.53 8.89
CA GLU A 32 -11.48 -1.83 8.59
C GLU A 32 -11.81 -1.65 7.10
N ASP A 33 -11.35 -0.56 6.48
CA ASP A 33 -11.57 -0.28 5.06
C ASP A 33 -10.91 -1.35 4.18
N LEU A 34 -9.65 -1.71 4.49
CA LEU A 34 -8.96 -2.78 3.78
C LEU A 34 -9.65 -4.14 4.01
N ALA A 35 -10.01 -4.46 5.26
CA ALA A 35 -10.67 -5.73 5.57
C ALA A 35 -12.01 -5.86 4.86
N THR A 36 -12.80 -4.79 4.81
CA THR A 36 -14.07 -4.74 4.06
C THR A 36 -13.84 -5.07 2.59
N LEU A 37 -12.85 -4.43 1.95
CA LEU A 37 -12.48 -4.70 0.56
C LEU A 37 -11.87 -6.09 0.34
N MET A 38 -11.33 -6.73 1.37
CA MET A 38 -10.88 -8.13 1.32
C MET A 38 -12.04 -9.13 1.50
N GLY A 39 -13.29 -8.67 1.68
CA GLY A 39 -14.44 -9.52 1.95
C GLY A 39 -14.66 -9.83 3.43
N GLY A 40 -14.21 -8.94 4.33
CA GLY A 40 -14.47 -8.97 5.76
C GLY A 40 -13.26 -9.34 6.63
N SER A 41 -13.46 -9.17 7.94
CA SER A 41 -12.45 -9.37 8.99
C SER A 41 -11.85 -10.79 9.03
N ASP A 42 -12.67 -11.81 8.77
CA ASP A 42 -12.22 -13.21 8.69
C ASP A 42 -11.17 -13.43 7.60
N ARG A 43 -11.40 -12.86 6.42
CA ARG A 43 -10.45 -12.99 5.32
C ARG A 43 -9.21 -12.17 5.59
N PHE A 44 -9.36 -10.94 6.07
CA PHE A 44 -8.23 -10.12 6.52
C PHE A 44 -7.32 -10.89 7.48
N ARG A 45 -7.88 -11.52 8.53
CA ARG A 45 -7.13 -12.32 9.50
C ARG A 45 -6.40 -13.50 8.87
N ARG A 46 -7.01 -14.22 7.92
CA ARG A 46 -6.35 -15.35 7.23
C ARG A 46 -5.18 -14.89 6.37
N GLU A 47 -5.33 -13.74 5.71
CA GLU A 47 -4.43 -13.22 4.69
C GLU A 47 -3.24 -12.45 5.30
N ILE A 48 -3.52 -11.51 6.21
CA ILE A 48 -2.52 -10.68 6.89
C ILE A 48 -1.90 -11.42 8.08
N ARG A 49 -2.71 -12.25 8.76
CA ARG A 49 -2.38 -12.93 10.02
C ARG A 49 -2.15 -11.93 11.16
N ARG A 50 -1.58 -12.41 12.26
CA ARG A 50 -1.24 -11.57 13.40
C ARG A 50 -0.30 -10.46 12.97
N LEU A 51 -0.68 -9.24 13.35
CA LEU A 51 0.03 -8.00 13.08
C LEU A 51 0.31 -7.28 14.39
N PHE A 52 1.52 -6.78 14.54
CA PHE A 52 1.89 -5.87 15.62
C PHE A 52 2.17 -4.49 15.05
N VAL A 53 1.54 -3.47 15.60
CA VAL A 53 1.71 -2.10 15.13
C VAL A 53 2.36 -1.29 16.23
N SER A 54 3.44 -0.58 15.92
CA SER A 54 4.18 0.21 16.89
C SER A 54 4.50 1.59 16.35
N LYS A 55 4.45 2.58 17.23
CA LYS A 55 4.90 3.94 16.95
C LYS A 55 6.32 4.10 17.44
N LEU A 56 7.24 4.38 16.52
CA LEU A 56 8.63 4.65 16.85
C LEU A 56 9.03 6.05 16.40
N SER A 57 9.84 6.70 17.22
CA SER A 57 10.60 7.87 16.80
C SER A 57 11.90 7.37 16.16
N LEU A 58 11.82 6.92 14.90
CA LEU A 58 13.00 6.59 14.12
C LEU A 58 13.42 7.81 13.28
N ASP A 59 14.72 8.05 13.21
CA ASP A 59 15.30 9.06 12.33
C ASP A 59 15.62 8.42 10.97
N THR A 60 14.56 8.14 10.21
CA THR A 60 14.63 7.61 8.84
C THR A 60 13.84 8.53 7.91
N SER A 61 14.21 8.55 6.63
CA SER A 61 13.46 9.23 5.57
C SER A 61 12.09 8.60 5.30
N MET A 62 11.83 7.39 5.79
CA MET A 62 10.57 6.66 5.58
C MET A 62 9.50 7.05 6.59
N ALA A 63 8.27 7.25 6.08
CA ALA A 63 7.10 7.61 6.88
C ALA A 63 6.56 6.42 7.70
N ALA A 64 6.70 5.21 7.17
CA ALA A 64 6.42 3.95 7.84
C ALA A 64 7.36 2.85 7.30
N MET A 65 7.42 1.72 8.00
CA MET A 65 8.25 0.58 7.63
C MET A 65 7.62 -0.70 8.16
N ALA A 66 7.25 -1.61 7.25
CA ALA A 66 6.91 -2.97 7.57
C ALA A 66 8.17 -3.82 7.78
N PHE A 67 8.11 -4.73 8.76
CA PHE A 67 8.98 -5.89 8.91
C PHE A 67 8.13 -7.14 8.70
N PRO A 68 7.88 -7.52 7.44
CA PRO A 68 6.81 -8.45 7.09
C PRO A 68 7.00 -9.86 7.66
N VAL A 69 8.26 -10.29 7.83
CA VAL A 69 8.62 -11.58 8.44
C VAL A 69 8.12 -11.66 9.89
N LEU A 70 8.29 -10.57 10.65
CA LEU A 70 7.86 -10.48 12.05
C LEU A 70 6.39 -10.06 12.17
N GLY A 71 5.75 -9.64 11.07
CA GLY A 71 4.40 -9.09 11.09
C GLY A 71 4.34 -7.80 11.91
N VAL A 72 5.33 -6.93 11.78
CA VAL A 72 5.39 -5.66 12.52
C VAL A 72 5.32 -4.49 11.54
N VAL A 73 4.54 -3.46 11.87
CA VAL A 73 4.58 -2.17 11.16
C VAL A 73 5.01 -1.08 12.13
N TYR A 74 5.97 -0.29 11.69
CA TYR A 74 6.40 0.91 12.38
C TYR A 74 5.96 2.16 11.64
N PHE A 75 5.45 3.13 12.37
CA PHE A 75 5.12 4.45 11.82
C PHE A 75 5.98 5.52 12.47
N LYS A 76 6.49 6.44 11.64
CA LYS A 76 7.20 7.63 12.10
C LYS A 76 6.19 8.64 12.65
N ARG A 77 6.57 9.36 13.72
CA ARG A 77 5.71 10.37 14.36
C ARG A 77 5.32 11.53 13.43
N ALA A 78 6.14 11.87 12.43
CA ALA A 78 5.86 12.97 11.50
C ALA A 78 4.72 12.67 10.51
N SER A 79 4.41 11.39 10.28
CA SER A 79 3.42 10.93 9.29
C SER A 79 1.96 11.10 9.74
N TRP A 80 1.73 11.56 10.97
CA TRP A 80 0.41 11.60 11.60
C TRP A 80 -0.29 12.96 11.50
N GLY A 81 0.34 13.96 10.84
CA GLY A 81 -0.23 15.31 10.67
C GLY A 81 -1.29 15.43 9.58
N ASN A 82 -1.48 14.40 8.75
CA ASN A 82 -2.39 14.42 7.60
C ASN A 82 -3.22 13.11 7.55
N PRO A 83 -4.49 13.11 8.00
CA PRO A 83 -5.29 11.89 8.15
C PRO A 83 -5.45 11.01 6.91
N PRO A 84 -5.74 11.55 5.70
CA PRO A 84 -5.84 10.74 4.49
C PRO A 84 -4.51 10.04 4.13
N GLU A 85 -3.40 10.74 4.30
CA GLU A 85 -2.07 10.21 4.02
C GLU A 85 -1.72 9.05 4.95
N LEU A 86 -2.06 9.19 6.23
CA LEU A 86 -1.83 8.15 7.22
C LEU A 86 -2.61 6.87 6.94
N LYS A 87 -3.90 6.98 6.56
CA LYS A 87 -4.71 5.82 6.21
C LYS A 87 -4.14 5.12 4.97
N TRP A 88 -3.76 5.89 3.96
CA TRP A 88 -3.09 5.38 2.76
C TRP A 88 -1.78 4.68 3.09
N GLN A 89 -0.91 5.30 3.91
CA GLN A 89 0.36 4.71 4.34
C GLN A 89 0.15 3.42 5.14
N THR A 90 -0.86 3.41 6.00
CA THR A 90 -1.22 2.20 6.75
C THR A 90 -1.55 1.06 5.81
N VAL A 91 -2.39 1.30 4.80
CA VAL A 91 -2.74 0.27 3.82
C VAL A 91 -1.55 -0.12 2.94
N HIS A 92 -0.67 0.82 2.58
CA HIS A 92 0.57 0.54 1.87
C HIS A 92 1.44 -0.48 2.66
N GLU A 93 1.69 -0.23 3.94
CA GLU A 93 2.48 -1.16 4.77
C GLU A 93 1.79 -2.52 4.97
N LEU A 94 0.46 -2.54 5.05
CA LEU A 94 -0.31 -3.78 5.06
C LEU A 94 -0.19 -4.55 3.73
N GLY A 95 -0.08 -3.83 2.61
CA GLY A 95 0.20 -4.40 1.29
C GLY A 95 1.52 -5.17 1.26
N HIS A 96 2.58 -4.62 1.86
CA HIS A 96 3.88 -5.31 2.03
C HIS A 96 3.75 -6.59 2.86
N ILE A 97 3.04 -6.51 3.98
CA ILE A 97 2.80 -7.69 4.84
C ILE A 97 2.05 -8.77 4.07
N TRP A 98 0.97 -8.39 3.39
CA TRP A 98 0.15 -9.33 2.63
C TRP A 98 0.97 -10.08 1.58
N ASP A 99 1.78 -9.37 0.79
CA ASP A 99 2.61 -9.99 -0.23
C ASP A 99 3.66 -10.92 0.38
N MET A 100 4.28 -10.54 1.50
CA MET A 100 5.22 -11.43 2.19
C MET A 100 4.54 -12.69 2.71
N ARG A 101 3.31 -12.60 3.26
CA ARG A 101 2.54 -13.80 3.66
C ARG A 101 2.24 -14.70 2.47
N LYS A 102 2.16 -14.14 1.26
CA LYS A 102 2.05 -14.87 -0.02
C LYS A 102 3.39 -15.21 -0.66
N ARG A 103 4.52 -15.06 0.05
CA ARG A 103 5.88 -15.35 -0.45
C ARG A 103 6.23 -14.55 -1.72
N LEU A 104 5.87 -13.26 -1.72
CA LEU A 104 6.11 -12.31 -2.81
C LEU A 104 5.39 -12.68 -4.12
N ARG A 105 4.29 -13.45 -4.05
CA ARG A 105 3.55 -13.86 -5.24
C ARG A 105 2.71 -12.72 -5.82
N LEU A 106 2.26 -11.78 -5.01
CA LEU A 106 1.36 -10.69 -5.42
C LEU A 106 2.14 -9.65 -6.23
N SER A 107 3.28 -9.17 -5.72
CA SER A 107 4.16 -8.24 -6.46
C SER A 107 4.71 -8.85 -7.74
N ARG A 108 5.17 -10.11 -7.70
CA ARG A 108 5.66 -10.81 -8.89
C ARG A 108 4.56 -11.04 -9.92
N GLY A 109 3.34 -11.32 -9.47
CA GLY A 109 2.19 -11.48 -10.36
C GLY A 109 1.76 -10.15 -10.97
N LEU A 110 1.74 -9.06 -10.19
CA LEU A 110 1.47 -7.72 -10.70
C LEU A 110 2.50 -7.35 -11.78
N LYS A 111 3.79 -7.50 -11.47
CA LYS A 111 4.90 -7.27 -12.41
C LYS A 111 4.70 -8.02 -13.73
N ARG A 112 4.34 -9.31 -13.68
CA ARG A 112 4.08 -10.11 -14.90
C ARG A 112 2.87 -9.59 -15.68
N THR A 113 1.81 -9.21 -14.97
CA THR A 113 0.54 -8.78 -15.56
C THR A 113 0.66 -7.41 -16.24
N THR A 114 1.41 -6.49 -15.64
CA THR A 114 1.66 -5.15 -16.18
C THR A 114 2.78 -5.13 -17.23
N GLY A 115 3.56 -6.20 -17.34
CA GLY A 115 4.79 -6.23 -18.12
C GLY A 115 5.91 -5.37 -17.54
N SER A 116 5.86 -5.03 -16.24
CA SER A 116 6.92 -4.27 -15.57
C SER A 116 8.25 -5.03 -15.62
N THR A 117 9.35 -4.32 -15.83
CA THR A 117 10.70 -4.90 -15.95
C THR A 117 11.62 -4.34 -14.87
N TYR A 118 12.76 -5.00 -14.68
CA TYR A 118 13.93 -4.29 -14.17
C TYR A 118 14.72 -3.90 -15.43
N GLY A 119 15.19 -2.66 -15.50
CA GLY A 119 15.96 -2.16 -16.64
C GLY A 119 17.04 -3.17 -17.05
N ARG A 120 17.17 -3.41 -18.36
CA ARG A 120 18.25 -4.24 -18.89
C ARG A 120 19.58 -3.52 -18.72
N PHE A 121 20.64 -4.28 -18.54
CA PHE A 121 22.03 -3.81 -18.69
C PHE A 121 22.15 -3.10 -20.05
N VAL A 122 22.27 -1.77 -20.05
CA VAL A 122 22.69 -1.02 -21.23
C VAL A 122 24.17 -0.72 -21.03
N PHE A 123 25.03 -1.49 -21.71
CA PHE A 123 26.47 -1.28 -21.92
C PHE A 123 27.25 -0.52 -20.83
N GLN A 124 28.03 -1.27 -20.02
CA GLN A 124 29.24 -0.84 -19.30
C GLN A 124 29.17 0.28 -18.23
N LEU A 125 28.00 0.66 -17.71
CA LEU A 125 27.93 1.49 -16.48
C LEU A 125 27.10 0.81 -15.38
N PRO A 126 27.56 0.81 -14.11
CA PRO A 126 26.87 0.16 -13.00
C PRO A 126 25.74 1.08 -12.51
N ILE A 127 24.70 1.25 -13.32
CA ILE A 127 23.48 1.92 -12.88
C ILE A 127 22.63 0.85 -12.15
N PRO A 128 22.27 1.06 -10.87
CA PRO A 128 21.49 0.08 -10.11
C PRO A 128 20.17 -0.22 -10.83
N PHE A 129 19.78 -1.50 -10.82
CA PHE A 129 18.58 -2.06 -11.46
C PHE A 129 17.33 -1.19 -11.23
N LYS A 130 17.07 -0.25 -12.13
CA LYS A 130 15.89 0.61 -12.06
C LYS A 130 14.66 -0.22 -12.39
N TYR A 131 13.69 -0.25 -11.48
CA TYR A 131 12.39 -0.86 -11.78
C TYR A 131 11.61 0.04 -12.74
N GLU A 132 11.15 -0.54 -13.84
CA GLU A 132 10.33 0.14 -14.84
C GLU A 132 8.91 -0.41 -14.72
N PRO A 133 7.98 0.35 -14.12
CA PRO A 133 6.60 -0.07 -14.06
C PRO A 133 6.02 -0.12 -15.48
N GLY A 134 5.46 -1.27 -15.87
CA GLY A 134 4.79 -1.46 -17.14
C GLY A 134 3.39 -0.81 -17.12
N GLY A 135 2.96 -0.26 -18.26
CA GLY A 135 1.76 0.58 -18.34
C GLY A 135 1.91 1.94 -17.63
N ARG A 136 0.83 2.74 -17.59
CA ARG A 136 0.85 4.00 -16.80
C ARG A 136 0.93 3.68 -15.31
N TRP A 137 1.87 4.34 -14.64
CA TRP A 137 2.07 4.30 -13.20
C TRP A 137 1.66 5.64 -12.56
N LEU A 138 1.53 5.68 -11.24
CA LEU A 138 1.21 6.88 -10.46
C LEU A 138 2.25 7.99 -10.68
N GLU A 139 2.08 8.82 -11.70
CA GLU A 139 3.14 9.71 -12.20
C GLU A 139 3.71 10.71 -11.16
N SER A 140 3.06 10.93 -10.01
CA SER A 140 3.39 11.98 -9.03
C SER A 140 4.33 11.59 -7.89
N ARG A 141 4.79 10.34 -7.80
CA ARG A 141 5.84 9.93 -6.86
C ARG A 141 7.12 9.59 -7.64
N ASP A 142 8.22 9.35 -6.95
CA ASP A 142 9.33 8.62 -7.60
C ASP A 142 8.83 7.23 -7.99
N ALA A 143 9.15 6.78 -9.21
CA ALA A 143 8.81 5.45 -9.71
C ALA A 143 9.09 4.39 -8.62
N PRO A 144 8.23 3.37 -8.47
CA PRO A 144 8.33 2.47 -7.34
C PRO A 144 9.70 1.80 -7.42
N LEU A 145 10.41 1.79 -6.29
CA LEU A 145 11.80 1.35 -6.28
C LEU A 145 11.95 -0.11 -6.75
N ASN A 146 10.90 -0.91 -6.55
CA ASN A 146 10.82 -2.31 -6.95
C ASN A 146 9.35 -2.78 -7.03
N ALA A 147 9.15 -4.05 -7.41
CA ALA A 147 7.82 -4.65 -7.54
C ALA A 147 7.02 -4.72 -6.22
N LEU A 148 7.68 -4.74 -5.05
CA LEU A 148 7.01 -4.74 -3.74
C LEU A 148 6.31 -3.41 -3.52
N GLU A 149 7.01 -2.31 -3.77
CA GLU A 149 6.46 -0.95 -3.68
C GLU A 149 5.32 -0.75 -4.68
N ASP A 150 5.47 -1.22 -5.92
CA ASP A 150 4.40 -1.13 -6.95
C ASP A 150 3.12 -1.84 -6.48
N TRP A 151 3.26 -2.99 -5.83
CA TRP A 151 2.13 -3.71 -5.22
C TRP A 151 1.51 -2.94 -4.05
N ALA A 152 2.31 -2.50 -3.08
CA ALA A 152 1.83 -1.78 -1.91
C ALA A 152 1.13 -0.46 -2.28
N ASP A 153 1.71 0.31 -3.20
CA ASP A 153 1.12 1.53 -3.76
C ASP A 153 -0.18 1.25 -4.50
N SER A 154 -0.26 0.13 -5.24
CA SER A 154 -1.47 -0.27 -5.96
C SER A 154 -2.60 -0.61 -4.99
N VAL A 155 -2.31 -1.35 -3.91
CA VAL A 155 -3.31 -1.64 -2.87
C VAL A 155 -3.76 -0.36 -2.17
N ALA A 156 -2.83 0.50 -1.75
CA ALA A 156 -3.17 1.73 -1.04
C ALA A 156 -3.99 2.70 -1.90
N THR A 157 -3.64 2.83 -3.18
CA THR A 157 -4.40 3.64 -4.14
C THR A 157 -5.77 3.04 -4.45
N TYR A 158 -5.89 1.71 -4.47
CA TYR A 158 -7.19 1.05 -4.62
C TYR A 158 -8.13 1.37 -3.46
N VAL A 159 -7.63 1.34 -2.22
CA VAL A 159 -8.44 1.65 -1.02
C VAL A 159 -8.73 3.15 -0.88
N TYR A 160 -7.73 4.01 -1.15
CA TYR A 160 -7.85 5.46 -0.99
C TYR A 160 -7.46 6.22 -2.26
N PRO A 161 -8.27 6.14 -3.32
CA PRO A 161 -7.90 6.79 -4.57
C PRO A 161 -7.92 8.32 -4.50
N GLY A 162 -8.82 8.90 -3.71
CA GLY A 162 -8.85 10.35 -3.49
C GLY A 162 -7.56 10.90 -2.88
N HIS A 163 -6.81 10.09 -2.13
CA HIS A 163 -5.49 10.51 -1.65
C HIS A 163 -4.47 10.63 -2.79
N ALA A 164 -4.44 9.67 -3.72
CA ALA A 164 -3.59 9.74 -4.91
C ALA A 164 -3.92 10.96 -5.79
N GLU A 165 -5.20 11.27 -5.94
CA GLU A 165 -5.70 12.46 -6.65
C GLU A 165 -5.27 13.78 -5.96
N SER A 166 -5.06 13.77 -4.63
CA SER A 166 -4.76 14.99 -3.84
C SER A 166 -3.29 15.41 -3.80
N LEU A 167 -2.35 14.57 -4.24
CA LEU A 167 -0.91 14.90 -4.31
C LEU A 167 -0.61 16.13 -5.24
N PRO A 168 0.64 16.56 -5.43
CA PRO A 168 0.98 17.50 -6.51
C PRO A 168 1.02 16.80 -7.87
N PRO A 169 0.74 17.48 -9.00
CA PRO A 169 0.87 16.88 -10.32
C PRO A 169 2.31 16.43 -10.54
N SER A 170 2.49 15.32 -11.25
CA SER A 170 3.79 14.97 -11.78
C SER A 170 4.29 16.06 -12.73
N ARG A 171 5.59 16.10 -12.97
CA ARG A 171 6.17 16.94 -14.05
C ARG A 171 5.60 16.61 -15.44
N SER A 172 4.92 15.47 -15.60
CA SER A 172 4.34 15.00 -16.87
C SER A 172 2.83 15.24 -17.03
N GLY A 173 2.15 15.83 -16.04
CA GLY A 173 0.80 16.39 -16.20
C GLY A 173 -0.35 15.38 -16.41
N GLY A 174 -0.14 14.08 -16.25
CA GLY A 174 -1.18 13.06 -16.38
C GLY A 174 -2.03 12.85 -15.11
N PRO A 175 -3.28 12.33 -15.24
CA PRO A 175 -4.08 11.91 -14.10
C PRO A 175 -3.41 10.76 -13.33
N ARG A 176 -3.50 10.82 -12.00
CA ARG A 176 -2.62 10.12 -11.05
C ARG A 176 -3.23 8.83 -10.53
N LEU A 177 -3.35 7.86 -11.41
CA LEU A 177 -4.15 6.69 -11.14
C LEU A 177 -3.39 5.45 -11.58
N ILE A 178 -3.54 4.37 -10.82
CA ILE A 178 -3.00 3.09 -11.23
C ILE A 178 -3.73 2.67 -12.52
N SER A 179 -2.98 2.18 -13.52
CA SER A 179 -3.59 1.70 -14.77
C SER A 179 -4.73 0.70 -14.51
N PRO A 180 -5.73 0.58 -15.41
CA PRO A 180 -6.79 -0.43 -15.30
C PRO A 180 -6.27 -1.85 -15.07
N VAL A 181 -5.12 -2.19 -15.64
CA VAL A 181 -4.45 -3.49 -15.43
C VAL A 181 -4.07 -3.72 -13.97
N ARG A 182 -3.47 -2.71 -13.31
CA ARG A 182 -3.13 -2.77 -11.88
C ARG A 182 -4.40 -2.86 -11.02
N TRP A 183 -5.40 -2.03 -11.33
CA TRP A 183 -6.67 -2.03 -10.61
C TRP A 183 -7.36 -3.39 -10.66
N ASN A 184 -7.48 -3.97 -11.87
CA ASN A 184 -8.10 -5.27 -12.05
C ASN A 184 -7.32 -6.36 -11.34
N TYR A 185 -5.99 -6.32 -11.39
CA TYR A 185 -5.17 -7.27 -10.64
C TYR A 185 -5.41 -7.17 -9.14
N VAL A 186 -5.48 -5.95 -8.56
CA VAL A 186 -5.82 -5.77 -7.14
C VAL A 186 -7.23 -6.30 -6.84
N CYS A 187 -8.23 -5.98 -7.66
CA CYS A 187 -9.59 -6.51 -7.54
C CYS A 187 -9.62 -8.04 -7.49
N GLU A 188 -8.89 -8.69 -8.40
CA GLU A 188 -8.78 -10.15 -8.45
C GLU A 188 -8.17 -10.71 -7.16
N GLN A 189 -7.11 -10.09 -6.64
CA GLN A 189 -6.50 -10.53 -5.37
C GLN A 189 -7.43 -10.27 -4.17
N MET A 190 -8.19 -9.18 -4.21
CA MET A 190 -9.24 -8.86 -3.24
C MET A 190 -10.47 -9.78 -3.40
N GLN A 191 -10.60 -10.53 -4.50
CA GLN A 191 -11.83 -11.25 -4.90
C GLN A 191 -13.10 -10.39 -4.74
N VAL A 192 -12.97 -9.10 -5.05
CA VAL A 192 -14.07 -8.16 -5.08
C VAL A 192 -14.17 -7.59 -6.48
N GLN A 193 -15.39 -7.47 -6.99
CA GLN A 193 -15.66 -6.83 -8.27
C GLN A 193 -16.14 -5.41 -8.01
N LEU A 194 -15.20 -4.48 -7.85
CA LEU A 194 -15.51 -3.05 -8.01
C LEU A 194 -15.16 -2.64 -9.43
N PRO A 195 -16.08 -2.03 -10.19
CA PRO A 195 -15.77 -1.53 -11.52
C PRO A 195 -14.65 -0.50 -11.44
N TYR A 196 -13.77 -0.51 -12.44
CA TYR A 196 -12.79 0.58 -12.58
C TYR A 196 -13.56 1.91 -12.71
N PRO A 197 -13.26 2.93 -11.90
CA PRO A 197 -14.03 4.17 -11.92
C PRO A 197 -13.97 4.80 -13.31
N THR A 198 -15.14 5.08 -13.91
CA THR A 198 -15.21 5.57 -15.29
C THR A 198 -14.59 6.95 -15.45
N GLN A 199 -14.62 7.78 -14.40
CA GLN A 199 -13.95 9.07 -14.36
C GLN A 199 -12.42 8.99 -14.44
N TRP A 200 -11.85 7.78 -14.37
CA TRP A 200 -10.41 7.51 -14.46
C TRP A 200 -9.97 6.92 -15.80
N ILE A 201 -10.92 6.74 -16.72
CA ILE A 201 -10.61 6.39 -18.10
C ILE A 201 -10.14 7.70 -18.75
N PRO A 202 -8.88 7.80 -19.22
CA PRO A 202 -8.44 9.01 -19.91
C PRO A 202 -9.32 9.23 -21.14
N TYR A 203 -9.93 10.41 -21.23
CA TYR A 203 -10.52 10.88 -22.48
C TYR A 203 -9.36 11.13 -23.44
N PHE A 204 -9.26 10.29 -24.48
CA PHE A 204 -8.30 10.46 -25.57
C PHE A 204 -8.79 11.52 -26.54
#